data_AF-U7NR19-F1
#
_entry.id   AF-U7NR19-F1
#
_cell.length_a   1.000
_cell.length_b   1.000
_cell.length_c   1.000
_cell.angle_alpha   90.00
_cell.angle_beta   90.00
_cell.angle_gamma   90.00
#
_symmetry.space_group_name_H-M   'P 1'
#
loop_
_entity.id
_entity.type
_entity.pdbx_description
1 polymer ?
#
loop_
_entity_poly.entity_id
_entity_poly.type
_entity_poly.pdbx_seq_one_letter_code
_entity_poly.pdbx_strand_id
1 'polypeptide(L)'
;MTQFWTGWWRCGLIRIQTNKLLELQMKIWPIAKVSLIAIAGISTVYDTSYAEVGPQIGWAPVISGLVFFPALILVGLFVLKAILRRKLNFEKPTLDSNPLDFSHPEHFFHLAGMVMMASGMCGLVATYIRSGEVWPVQVATVTLGIGVLFGLWILQVVHAGQLASSNK
;
A
#
# COMPACT_ATOMS: atom_id res chain seq x y z
N MET A 1 -4.95 -56.13 -12.10
CA MET A 1 -4.71 -54.90 -12.89
C MET A 1 -5.75 -53.81 -12.58
N THR A 2 -6.03 -53.51 -11.30
CA THR A 2 -7.09 -52.54 -10.92
C THR A 2 -6.58 -51.37 -10.07
N GLN A 3 -5.34 -51.44 -9.56
CA GLN A 3 -4.75 -50.37 -8.73
C GLN A 3 -4.10 -49.23 -9.53
N PHE A 4 -3.91 -49.38 -10.83
CA PHE A 4 -3.25 -48.34 -11.65
C PHE A 4 -4.20 -47.19 -12.03
N TRP A 5 -5.51 -47.44 -12.03
CA TRP A 5 -6.51 -46.47 -12.48
C TRP A 5 -6.92 -45.47 -11.42
N THR A 6 -6.87 -45.79 -10.12
CA THR A 6 -7.34 -44.89 -9.05
C THR A 6 -6.35 -43.77 -8.70
N GLY A 7 -5.05 -43.94 -9.02
CA GLY A 7 -4.02 -42.94 -8.75
C GLY A 7 -4.09 -41.71 -9.68
N TRP A 8 -4.43 -41.91 -10.95
CA TRP A 8 -4.50 -40.84 -11.95
C TRP A 8 -5.63 -39.84 -11.66
N TRP A 9 -6.80 -40.31 -11.23
CA TRP A 9 -7.93 -39.45 -10.87
C TRP A 9 -7.65 -38.62 -9.62
N ARG A 10 -6.97 -39.19 -8.61
CA ARG A 10 -6.59 -38.45 -7.40
C ARG A 10 -5.57 -37.35 -7.70
N CYS A 11 -4.53 -37.63 -8.49
CA CYS A 11 -3.57 -36.60 -8.91
C CYS A 11 -4.23 -35.51 -9.79
N GLY A 12 -5.14 -35.88 -10.69
CA GLY A 12 -5.89 -34.93 -11.50
C GLY A 12 -6.78 -33.99 -10.67
N LEU A 13 -7.53 -34.53 -9.70
CA LEU A 13 -8.37 -33.74 -8.79
C LEU A 13 -7.55 -32.83 -7.87
N ILE A 14 -6.44 -33.33 -7.33
CA ILE A 14 -5.52 -32.53 -6.50
C ILE A 14 -4.92 -31.39 -7.33
N ARG A 15 -4.53 -31.64 -8.58
CA ARG A 15 -4.00 -30.61 -9.49
C ARG A 15 -5.06 -29.56 -9.86
N ILE A 16 -6.31 -29.96 -10.04
CA ILE A 16 -7.41 -29.04 -10.33
C ILE A 16 -7.77 -28.19 -9.10
N GLN A 17 -7.80 -28.77 -7.90
CA GLN A 17 -8.03 -28.00 -6.67
C GLN A 17 -6.89 -27.04 -6.36
N THR A 18 -5.63 -27.45 -6.53
CA THR A 18 -4.46 -26.58 -6.31
C THR A 18 -4.42 -25.43 -7.32
N ASN A 19 -4.74 -25.68 -8.59
CA ASN A 19 -4.85 -24.61 -9.59
C ASN A 19 -6.00 -23.64 -9.28
N LYS A 20 -7.17 -24.12 -8.85
CA LYS A 20 -8.28 -23.24 -8.42
C LYS A 20 -7.92 -22.41 -7.19
N LEU A 21 -7.18 -22.97 -6.24
CA LEU A 21 -6.70 -22.23 -5.06
C LEU A 21 -5.68 -21.16 -5.43
N LEU A 22 -4.78 -21.46 -6.37
CA LEU A 22 -3.83 -20.48 -6.91
C LEU A 22 -4.54 -19.36 -7.70
N GLU A 23 -5.54 -19.69 -8.52
CA GLU A 23 -6.35 -18.69 -9.23
C GLU A 23 -7.19 -17.82 -8.30
N LEU A 24 -7.74 -18.39 -7.22
CA LEU A 24 -8.46 -17.65 -6.18
C LEU A 24 -7.50 -16.73 -5.39
N GLN A 25 -6.29 -17.18 -5.08
CA GLN A 25 -5.27 -16.35 -4.45
C GLN A 25 -4.81 -15.18 -5.34
N MET A 26 -4.74 -15.38 -6.66
CA MET A 26 -4.37 -14.31 -7.59
C MET A 26 -5.46 -13.21 -7.69
N LYS A 27 -6.73 -13.51 -7.43
CA LYS A 27 -7.85 -12.56 -7.57
C LYS A 27 -8.32 -11.91 -6.27
N ILE A 28 -7.87 -12.38 -5.10
CA ILE A 28 -8.35 -11.84 -3.82
C ILE A 28 -7.75 -10.47 -3.49
N TRP A 29 -6.47 -10.27 -3.79
CA TRP A 29 -5.75 -9.05 -3.40
C TRP A 29 -6.23 -7.78 -4.11
N PRO A 30 -6.52 -7.79 -5.43
CA PRO A 30 -7.10 -6.62 -6.08
C PRO A 30 -8.42 -6.21 -5.43
N ILE A 31 -9.31 -7.18 -5.19
CA ILE A 31 -10.61 -6.94 -4.56
C ILE A 31 -10.42 -6.40 -3.14
N ALA A 32 -9.55 -7.04 -2.34
CA ALA A 32 -9.27 -6.62 -0.97
C ALA A 32 -8.71 -5.20 -0.90
N LYS A 33 -7.73 -4.85 -1.77
CA LYS A 33 -7.14 -3.51 -1.81
C LYS A 33 -8.16 -2.45 -2.20
N VAL A 34 -8.93 -2.68 -3.26
CA VAL A 34 -9.97 -1.74 -3.71
C VAL A 34 -11.02 -1.55 -2.61
N SER A 35 -11.43 -2.64 -1.96
CA SER A 35 -12.39 -2.60 -0.86
C SER A 35 -11.86 -1.80 0.33
N LEU A 36 -10.60 -2.03 0.74
CA LEU A 36 -9.95 -1.28 1.82
C LEU A 36 -9.84 0.20 1.49
N ILE A 37 -9.42 0.55 0.27
CA ILE A 37 -9.31 1.93 -0.20
C ILE A 37 -10.69 2.60 -0.17
N ALA A 38 -11.72 1.92 -0.66
CA ALA A 38 -13.09 2.44 -0.68
C ALA A 38 -13.65 2.62 0.74
N ILE A 39 -13.50 1.62 1.62
CA ILE A 39 -13.95 1.69 3.01
C ILE A 39 -13.25 2.84 3.74
N ALA A 40 -11.94 2.99 3.56
CA ALA A 40 -11.20 4.09 4.17
C ALA A 40 -11.71 5.45 3.71
N GLY A 41 -11.94 5.62 2.40
CA GLY A 41 -12.55 6.83 1.83
C GLY A 41 -13.92 7.14 2.41
N ILE A 42 -14.83 6.16 2.42
CA ILE A 42 -16.19 6.33 2.95
C ILE A 42 -16.18 6.66 4.44
N SER A 43 -15.34 5.96 5.22
CA SER A 43 -15.27 6.16 6.68
C SER A 43 -14.89 7.60 7.02
N THR A 44 -13.94 8.19 6.29
CA THR A 44 -13.55 9.59 6.49
C THR A 44 -14.62 10.61 6.13
N VAL A 45 -15.57 10.27 5.26
CA VAL A 45 -16.70 11.16 4.98
C VAL A 45 -17.57 11.31 6.22
N TYR A 46 -17.76 10.27 7.03
CA TYR A 46 -18.59 10.33 8.23
C TYR A 46 -17.87 10.87 9.46
N ASP A 47 -16.55 11.09 9.38
CA ASP A 47 -15.77 11.65 10.47
C ASP A 47 -16.05 13.16 10.60
N THR A 48 -16.66 13.54 11.73
CA THR A 48 -16.99 14.94 12.05
C THR A 48 -15.93 15.62 12.91
N SER A 49 -14.87 14.91 13.32
CA SER A 49 -13.84 15.40 14.25
C SER A 49 -13.08 16.62 13.72
N TYR A 50 -13.02 16.80 12.41
CA TYR A 50 -12.25 17.87 11.76
C TYR A 50 -12.87 19.25 11.89
N ALA A 51 -14.17 19.35 12.22
CA ALA A 51 -14.87 20.63 12.35
C ALA A 51 -14.46 21.41 13.60
N GLU A 52 -14.00 20.73 14.66
CA GLU A 52 -13.69 21.36 15.95
C GLU A 52 -12.20 21.70 16.12
N VAL A 53 -11.30 20.95 15.47
CA VAL A 53 -9.84 21.05 15.71
C VAL A 53 -9.07 21.69 14.54
N GLY A 54 -9.72 21.84 13.37
CA GLY A 54 -9.10 22.31 12.13
C GLY A 54 -8.37 23.66 12.19
N PRO A 55 -8.97 24.72 12.78
CA PRO A 55 -8.39 26.06 12.74
C PRO A 55 -7.11 26.25 13.57
N GLN A 56 -6.84 25.34 14.52
CA GLN A 56 -5.76 25.51 15.49
C GLN A 56 -4.44 24.85 15.04
N ILE A 57 -4.49 24.03 13.99
CA ILE A 57 -3.35 23.28 13.48
C ILE A 57 -2.76 24.01 12.27
N GLY A 58 -1.54 24.53 12.41
CA GLY A 58 -0.80 25.19 11.33
C GLY A 58 -0.32 24.24 10.23
N TRP A 59 0.45 24.74 9.27
CA TRP A 59 0.94 23.98 8.11
C TRP A 59 2.04 22.94 8.41
N ALA A 60 2.54 22.90 9.64
CA ALA A 60 3.63 22.01 10.02
C ALA A 60 3.36 20.51 9.71
N PRO A 61 2.17 19.95 9.98
CA PRO A 61 1.87 18.55 9.65
C PRO A 61 1.91 18.27 8.14
N VAL A 62 1.46 19.20 7.30
CA VAL A 62 1.50 19.08 5.83
C VAL A 62 2.95 19.00 5.34
N ILE A 63 3.80 19.91 5.83
CA ILE A 63 5.23 19.94 5.47
C ILE A 63 5.92 18.67 5.98
N SER A 64 5.61 18.25 7.22
CA SER A 64 6.15 17.01 7.77
C SER A 64 5.71 15.79 6.95
N GLY A 65 4.46 15.76 6.46
CA GLY A 65 3.97 14.68 5.62
C GLY A 65 4.71 14.57 4.30
N LEU A 66 5.04 15.71 3.67
CA LEU A 66 5.79 15.71 2.41
C LEU A 66 7.28 15.40 2.56
N VAL A 67 7.93 15.91 3.61
CA VAL A 67 9.40 15.85 3.75
C VAL A 67 9.84 14.68 4.62
N PHE A 68 9.16 14.46 5.74
CA PHE A 68 9.57 13.49 6.76
C PHE A 68 9.20 12.06 6.37
N PHE A 69 8.05 11.84 5.74
CA PHE A 69 7.58 10.48 5.44
C PHE A 69 8.36 9.76 4.33
N PRO A 70 8.81 10.40 3.23
CA PRO A 70 9.76 9.76 2.33
C PRO A 70 11.02 9.32 3.07
N ALA A 71 11.57 10.17 3.95
CA ALA A 71 12.73 9.84 4.76
C ALA A 71 12.46 8.68 5.73
N LEU A 72 11.30 8.65 6.40
CA LEU A 72 10.89 7.55 7.27
C LEU A 72 10.74 6.23 6.50
N ILE A 73 10.20 6.25 5.28
CA ILE A 73 10.10 5.04 4.46
C ILE A 73 11.49 4.53 4.09
N LEU A 74 12.40 5.43 3.68
CA LEU A 74 13.79 5.08 3.37
C LEU A 74 14.48 4.47 4.60
N VAL A 75 14.37 5.12 5.76
CA VAL A 75 14.96 4.66 7.02
C VAL A 75 14.32 3.36 7.49
N GLY A 76 13.00 3.25 7.46
CA GLY A 76 12.25 2.08 7.90
C GLY A 76 12.60 0.84 7.08
N LEU A 77 12.70 0.98 5.77
CA LEU A 77 13.13 -0.11 4.88
C LEU A 77 14.61 -0.44 5.07
N PHE A 78 15.47 0.55 5.32
CA PHE A 78 16.88 0.32 5.64
C PHE A 78 17.06 -0.44 6.96
N VAL A 79 16.28 -0.08 7.99
CA VAL A 79 16.25 -0.79 9.28
C VAL A 79 15.71 -2.20 9.08
N LEU A 80 14.65 -2.40 8.30
CA LEU A 80 14.14 -3.73 7.97
C LEU A 80 15.21 -4.59 7.28
N LYS A 81 15.97 -4.00 6.34
CA LYS A 81 17.10 -4.67 5.68
C LYS A 81 18.18 -5.08 6.68
N ALA A 82 18.55 -4.17 7.58
CA ALA A 82 19.60 -4.39 8.57
C ALA A 82 19.21 -5.47 9.60
N ILE A 83 17.98 -5.41 10.11
CA ILE A 83 17.47 -6.34 11.13
C ILE A 83 17.19 -7.71 10.51
N LEU A 84 16.50 -7.77 9.36
CA LEU A 84 16.09 -9.04 8.77
C LEU A 84 17.23 -9.74 8.01
N ARG A 85 18.38 -9.06 7.80
CA ARG A 85 19.51 -9.53 6.97
C ARG A 85 19.09 -10.10 5.60
N ARG A 86 17.93 -9.68 5.10
CA ARG A 86 17.38 -10.14 3.82
C ARG A 86 17.89 -9.23 2.71
N LYS A 87 18.19 -9.82 1.55
CA LYS A 87 18.23 -9.03 0.31
C LYS A 87 16.79 -8.57 0.06
N LEU A 88 16.52 -7.29 0.30
CA LEU A 88 15.27 -6.67 -0.15
C LEU A 88 15.32 -6.65 -1.67
N ASN A 89 14.51 -7.51 -2.28
CA ASN A 89 14.26 -7.48 -3.72
C ASN A 89 13.11 -6.51 -3.91
N PHE A 90 13.40 -5.31 -4.37
CA PHE A 90 12.35 -4.33 -4.60
C PHE A 90 11.63 -4.68 -5.89
N GLU A 91 10.35 -4.99 -5.76
CA GLU A 91 9.45 -5.18 -6.90
C GLU A 91 8.52 -3.97 -7.03
N LYS A 92 8.08 -3.68 -8.25
CA LYS A 92 7.05 -2.67 -8.48
C LYS A 92 5.71 -3.21 -7.95
N PRO A 93 5.09 -2.58 -6.94
CA PRO A 93 3.79 -3.02 -6.43
C PRO A 93 2.73 -2.94 -7.54
N THR A 94 1.96 -4.01 -7.69
CA THR A 94 0.77 -4.05 -8.56
C THR A 94 -0.49 -4.19 -7.71
N LEU A 95 -1.67 -4.18 -8.33
CA LEU A 95 -2.92 -4.48 -7.64
C LEU A 95 -2.99 -5.94 -7.18
N ASP A 96 -2.31 -6.86 -7.88
CA ASP A 96 -2.29 -8.28 -7.56
C ASP A 96 -1.29 -8.63 -6.45
N SER A 97 -0.27 -7.80 -6.21
CA SER A 97 0.76 -8.05 -5.19
C SER A 97 0.16 -8.26 -3.80
N ASN A 98 0.61 -9.27 -3.05
CA ASN A 98 0.17 -9.45 -1.67
C ASN A 98 0.78 -8.33 -0.78
N PRO A 99 -0.02 -7.44 -0.16
CA PRO A 99 0.49 -6.37 0.71
C PRO A 99 1.01 -6.89 2.05
N LEU A 100 0.73 -8.14 2.41
CA LEU A 100 1.20 -8.78 3.65
C LEU A 100 2.40 -9.71 3.42
N ASP A 101 3.00 -9.67 2.23
CA ASP A 101 4.24 -10.39 1.97
C ASP A 101 5.44 -9.62 2.54
N PHE A 102 5.93 -10.07 3.69
CA PHE A 102 7.09 -9.47 4.37
C PHE A 102 8.43 -9.67 3.62
N SER A 103 8.44 -10.43 2.53
CA SER A 103 9.59 -10.51 1.61
C SER A 103 9.66 -9.26 0.71
N HIS A 104 8.51 -8.64 0.48
CA HIS A 104 8.32 -7.42 -0.32
C HIS A 104 7.58 -6.36 0.51
N PRO A 105 8.19 -5.83 1.59
CA PRO A 105 7.55 -4.88 2.50
C PRO A 105 7.05 -3.61 1.81
N GLU A 106 7.62 -3.24 0.67
CA GLU A 106 7.15 -2.15 -0.19
C GLU A 106 5.69 -2.30 -0.63
N HIS A 107 5.16 -3.52 -0.75
CA HIS A 107 3.77 -3.76 -1.10
C HIS A 107 2.81 -3.26 -0.01
N PHE A 108 3.18 -3.42 1.27
CA PHE A 108 2.40 -2.90 2.40
C PHE A 108 2.37 -1.38 2.37
N PHE A 109 3.54 -0.75 2.26
CA PHE A 109 3.66 0.70 2.25
C PHE A 109 2.94 1.32 1.04
N HIS A 110 2.94 0.65 -0.11
CA HIS A 110 2.18 1.10 -1.26
C HIS A 110 0.67 1.12 -0.99
N LEU A 111 0.14 0.03 -0.39
CA LEU A 111 -1.27 0.00 0.01
C LEU A 111 -1.57 1.08 1.05
N ALA A 112 -0.73 1.26 2.06
CA ALA A 112 -0.89 2.30 3.07
C ALA A 112 -0.94 3.70 2.44
N GLY A 113 0.00 4.01 1.52
CA GLY A 113 0.02 5.28 0.80
C GLY A 113 -1.26 5.53 -0.01
N MET A 114 -1.77 4.52 -0.72
CA MET A 114 -3.02 4.59 -1.47
C MET A 114 -4.24 4.80 -0.56
N VAL A 115 -4.30 4.09 0.57
CA VAL A 115 -5.38 4.23 1.57
C VAL A 115 -5.37 5.62 2.19
N MET A 116 -4.20 6.14 2.57
CA MET A 116 -4.05 7.49 3.13
C MET A 116 -4.44 8.56 2.11
N MET A 117 -4.04 8.40 0.85
CA MET A 117 -4.42 9.33 -0.22
C MET A 117 -5.92 9.34 -0.46
N ALA A 118 -6.54 8.16 -0.61
CA ALA A 118 -7.98 8.07 -0.86
C ALA A 118 -8.82 8.61 0.31
N SER A 119 -8.49 8.21 1.54
CA SER A 119 -9.14 8.72 2.75
C SER A 119 -8.97 10.23 2.92
N GLY A 120 -7.74 10.74 2.78
CA GLY A 120 -7.47 12.18 2.83
C GLY A 120 -8.25 12.97 1.77
N MET A 121 -8.30 12.46 0.53
CA MET A 121 -9.03 13.13 -0.55
C MET A 121 -10.54 13.13 -0.32
N CYS A 122 -11.11 12.00 0.11
CA CYS A 122 -12.53 11.93 0.49
C CYS A 122 -12.84 12.87 1.66
N GLY A 123 -11.98 12.91 2.68
CA GLY A 123 -12.10 13.82 3.82
C GLY A 123 -12.05 15.29 3.41
N LEU A 124 -11.14 15.67 2.50
CA LEU A 124 -11.06 17.02 1.96
C LEU A 124 -12.33 17.43 1.24
N VAL A 125 -12.82 16.58 0.32
CA VAL A 125 -14.05 16.85 -0.43
C VAL A 125 -15.24 16.97 0.52
N ALA A 126 -15.38 16.05 1.47
CA ALA A 126 -16.46 16.08 2.45
C ALA A 126 -16.42 17.35 3.33
N THR A 127 -15.23 17.76 3.76
CA THR A 127 -15.04 18.96 4.59
C THR A 127 -15.37 20.21 3.80
N TYR A 128 -14.89 20.30 2.56
CA TYR A 128 -15.19 21.43 1.67
C TYR A 128 -16.69 21.56 1.40
N ILE A 129 -17.39 20.44 1.13
CA ILE A 129 -18.85 20.44 0.92
C ILE A 129 -19.60 20.92 2.18
N ARG A 130 -19.14 20.55 3.38
CA ARG A 130 -19.82 20.87 4.65
C ARG A 130 -19.55 22.28 5.15
N SER A 131 -18.31 22.74 5.06
CA SER A 131 -17.86 23.96 5.72
C SER A 131 -17.49 25.08 4.76
N GLY A 132 -17.33 24.78 3.46
CA GLY A 132 -16.82 25.73 2.47
C GLY A 132 -15.32 26.03 2.59
N GLU A 133 -14.65 25.48 3.59
CA GLU A 133 -13.26 25.80 3.92
C GLU A 133 -12.42 24.51 4.02
N VAL A 134 -11.11 24.66 3.79
CA VAL A 134 -10.12 23.60 3.92
C VAL A 134 -8.98 24.10 4.81
N TRP A 135 -8.68 23.30 5.82
CA TRP A 135 -7.67 23.55 6.84
C TRP A 135 -6.46 22.64 6.64
N PRO A 136 -5.27 23.06 7.09
CA PRO A 136 -4.03 22.30 6.89
C PRO A 136 -4.09 20.86 7.41
N VAL A 137 -4.78 20.61 8.54
CA VAL A 137 -4.91 19.26 9.11
C VAL A 137 -5.60 18.28 8.16
N GLN A 138 -6.56 18.73 7.36
CA GLN A 138 -7.26 17.85 6.42
C GLN A 138 -6.40 17.54 5.19
N VAL A 139 -5.49 18.45 4.82
CA VAL A 139 -4.52 18.25 3.74
C VAL A 139 -3.39 17.31 4.17
N ALA A 140 -3.09 17.26 5.46
CA ALA A 140 -1.98 16.47 6.01
C ALA A 140 -2.07 14.99 5.62
N THR A 141 -3.23 14.36 5.74
CA THR A 141 -3.43 12.94 5.39
C THR A 141 -3.13 12.65 3.92
N VAL A 142 -3.51 13.55 3.01
CA VAL A 142 -3.18 13.43 1.58
C VAL A 142 -1.68 13.55 1.36
N THR A 143 -1.05 14.55 1.98
CA THR A 143 0.39 14.74 1.84
C THR A 143 1.21 13.58 2.39
N LEU A 144 0.72 12.94 3.46
CA LEU A 144 1.32 11.72 4.00
C LEU A 144 1.25 10.57 2.99
N GLY A 145 0.09 10.34 2.39
CA GLY A 145 -0.07 9.35 1.33
C GLY A 145 0.87 9.60 0.15
N ILE A 146 0.97 10.86 -0.31
CA ILE A 146 1.89 11.27 -1.37
C ILE A 146 3.35 11.01 -0.95
N GLY A 147 3.75 11.40 0.25
CA GLY A 147 5.12 11.22 0.75
C GLY A 147 5.53 9.75 0.78
N VAL A 148 4.63 8.86 1.21
CA VAL A 148 4.88 7.41 1.21
C VAL A 148 5.08 6.90 -0.22
N LEU A 149 4.16 7.21 -1.14
CA LEU A 149 4.26 6.74 -2.52
C LEU A 149 5.48 7.30 -3.25
N PHE A 150 5.83 8.55 -2.97
CA PHE A 150 7.02 9.19 -3.53
C PHE A 150 8.32 8.55 -3.00
N GLY A 151 8.38 8.25 -1.70
CA GLY A 151 9.51 7.50 -1.12
C GLY A 151 9.71 6.14 -1.77
N LEU A 152 8.61 5.42 -2.04
CA LEU A 152 8.65 4.14 -2.76
C LEU A 152 9.11 4.31 -4.22
N TRP A 153 8.66 5.37 -4.90
CA TRP A 153 9.09 5.67 -6.26
C TRP A 153 10.60 5.94 -6.33
N ILE A 154 11.16 6.73 -5.41
CA ILE A 154 12.61 6.97 -5.31
C ILE A 154 13.35 5.64 -5.16
N LEU A 155 12.89 4.76 -4.29
CA LEU A 155 13.53 3.46 -4.06
C LEU A 155 13.55 2.60 -5.32
N GLN A 156 12.45 2.57 -6.07
CA GLN A 156 12.38 1.83 -7.33
C GLN A 156 13.39 2.38 -8.34
N VAL A 157 13.49 3.71 -8.47
CA VAL A 157 14.45 4.37 -9.36
C VAL A 157 15.89 4.03 -8.97
N VAL A 158 16.22 4.12 -7.67
CA VAL A 158 17.56 3.82 -7.16
C VAL A 158 17.92 2.34 -7.38
N HIS A 159 16.98 1.43 -7.11
CA HIS A 159 17.21 -0.01 -7.28
C HIS A 159 17.41 -0.39 -8.76
N ALA A 160 16.60 0.17 -9.66
CA ALA A 160 16.75 -0.03 -11.10
C ALA A 160 18.13 0.45 -11.59
N GLY A 161 18.61 1.59 -11.08
CA GLY A 161 19.95 2.10 -11.38
C GLY A 161 21.07 1.16 -10.90
N GLN A 162 20.94 0.57 -9.71
CA GLN A 162 21.91 -0.38 -9.17
C GLN A 162 21.99 -1.65 -10.03
N LEU A 163 20.86 -2.23 -10.42
CA LEU A 163 20.81 -3.40 -11.29
C LEU A 163 21.45 -3.14 -12.66
N ALA A 164 21.21 -1.97 -13.25
CA ALA A 164 21.83 -1.57 -14.52
C ALA A 164 23.35 -1.40 -14.41
N SER A 165 23.88 -0.98 -13.26
CA SER A 165 25.32 -0.82 -13.03
C SER A 165 26.05 -2.14 -12.76
N SER A 166 25.38 -3.13 -12.16
CA SER A 166 25.96 -4.43 -11.81
C SER A 166 26.08 -5.40 -12.99
N ASN A 167 25.40 -5.12 -14.11
CA ASN A 167 25.41 -5.92 -15.34
C ASN A 167 26.42 -5.39 -16.39
N LYS A 168 27.23 -4.38 -16.04
CA LYS A 168 28.34 -3.87 -16.86
C LYS A 168 29.66 -4.34 -16.28
#